data_AF-A0A7Z9S016-F1
#
_entry.id   AF-A0A7Z9S016-F1
#
_cell.length_a   1.000
_cell.length_b   1.000
_cell.length_c   1.000
_cell.angle_alpha   90.00
_cell.angle_beta   90.00
_cell.angle_gamma   90.00
#
_symmetry.space_group_name_H-M   'P 1'
#
loop_
_entity.id
_entity.type
_entity.pdbx_description
1 polymer ?
#
loop_
_entity_poly.entity_id
_entity_poly.type
_entity_poly.pdbx_seq_one_letter_code
_entity_poly.pdbx_strand_id
1 'polypeptide(L)'
;MFTVDRAGFERHLSNARESIIPHRLGLTVDPEKEGERWLLRRLEDVARIILFDVCEGWLAASLDADAPDSARWYIGIALFNGLCNVPDPIAVNRGYHILESIALTHPPGRWPTRPEAGPHQMDWSPDREVKMVVRAEGGGIDAAHWLLDQMEMGDVERRILLIHWLRAMLERPSLIEGMALGKRFELMAQAQPPEVAAEMVGCLPRLFETDPDSGDTVLASIRTRSEGVVTRALSVEVPALLRVTPDRGILLIDHLLSSNDASARASATSSLKEL
;
A
#
# COMPACT_ATOMS: atom_id res chain seq x y z
N MET A 1 16.71 11.25 30.06
CA MET A 1 15.87 11.24 28.85
C MET A 1 15.94 9.81 28.32
N PHE A 2 14.81 9.14 28.15
CA PHE A 2 14.59 7.67 28.13
C PHE A 2 14.62 6.98 29.51
N THR A 3 13.58 7.20 30.30
CA THR A 3 13.11 6.12 31.17
C THR A 3 12.48 5.06 30.26
N VAL A 4 12.95 3.83 30.34
CA VAL A 4 12.36 2.72 29.57
C VAL A 4 10.89 2.58 29.99
N ASP A 5 9.97 2.86 29.06
CA ASP A 5 8.55 2.59 29.26
C ASP A 5 8.32 1.09 29.20
N ARG A 6 8.59 0.42 30.32
CA ARG A 6 8.46 -1.03 30.47
C ARG A 6 7.03 -1.48 30.18
N ALA A 7 6.03 -0.74 30.67
CA ALA A 7 4.63 -1.06 30.46
C ALA A 7 4.26 -0.96 28.97
N GLY A 8 4.74 0.08 28.27
CA GLY A 8 4.59 0.22 26.83
C GLY A 8 5.21 -0.95 26.06
N PHE A 9 6.45 -1.33 26.40
CA PHE A 9 7.12 -2.47 25.77
C PHE A 9 6.38 -3.79 26.03
N GLU A 10 5.96 -4.05 27.26
CA GLU A 10 5.18 -5.27 27.61
C GLU A 10 3.86 -5.34 26.82
N ARG A 11 3.18 -4.21 26.62
CA ARG A 11 1.99 -4.13 25.76
C ARG A 11 2.31 -4.47 24.31
N HIS A 12 3.36 -3.89 23.74
CA HIS A 12 3.75 -4.18 22.35
C HIS A 12 4.16 -5.64 22.14
N LEU A 13 4.83 -6.23 23.13
CA LEU A 13 5.17 -7.66 23.11
C LEU A 13 3.90 -8.54 23.19
N SER A 14 2.90 -8.14 23.99
CA SER A 14 1.61 -8.84 24.04
C SER A 14 0.88 -8.80 22.70
N ASN A 15 0.83 -7.62 22.05
CA ASN A 15 0.24 -7.47 20.72
C ASN A 15 0.93 -8.37 19.68
N ALA A 16 2.27 -8.38 19.68
CA ALA A 16 3.06 -9.22 18.77
C ALA A 16 2.78 -10.73 19.01
N ARG A 17 2.65 -11.13 20.27
CA ARG A 17 2.27 -12.50 20.65
C ARG A 17 0.91 -12.88 20.07
N GLU A 18 -0.09 -12.02 20.23
CA GLU A 18 -1.45 -12.25 19.72
C GLU A 18 -1.51 -12.31 18.20
N SER A 19 -0.70 -11.49 17.52
CA SER A 19 -0.66 -11.42 16.05
C SER A 19 0.04 -12.63 15.40
N ILE A 20 1.13 -13.14 16.00
CA ILE A 20 1.99 -14.14 15.36
C ILE A 20 1.67 -15.58 15.78
N ILE A 21 1.20 -15.80 17.02
CA ILE A 21 0.97 -17.16 17.52
C ILE A 21 -0.30 -17.73 16.88
N PRO A 22 -0.19 -18.84 16.11
CA PRO A 22 -1.35 -19.48 15.53
C PRO A 22 -2.28 -20.03 16.60
N HIS A 23 -3.59 -19.87 16.41
CA HIS A 23 -4.60 -20.35 17.36
C HIS A 23 -4.44 -21.82 17.77
N ARG A 24 -4.02 -22.69 16.82
CA ARG A 24 -3.76 -24.11 17.08
C ARG A 24 -2.73 -24.39 18.18
N LEU A 25 -1.78 -23.49 18.42
CA LEU A 25 -0.79 -23.65 19.51
C LEU A 25 -1.42 -23.43 20.89
N GLY A 26 -2.51 -22.66 20.95
CA GLY A 26 -3.36 -22.50 22.13
C GLY A 26 -4.03 -23.80 22.60
N LEU A 27 -4.06 -24.83 21.75
CA LEU A 27 -4.69 -26.13 22.01
C LEU A 27 -3.69 -27.20 22.46
N THR A 28 -2.42 -26.83 22.70
CA THR A 28 -1.36 -27.76 23.13
C THR A 28 -1.36 -27.97 24.65
N VAL A 29 -0.59 -28.96 25.11
CA VAL A 29 -0.50 -29.29 26.55
C VAL A 29 0.14 -28.16 27.38
N ASP A 30 1.06 -27.39 26.77
CA ASP A 30 1.71 -26.23 27.39
C ASP A 30 1.78 -25.07 26.37
N PRO A 31 0.67 -24.31 26.20
CA PRO A 31 0.57 -23.26 25.20
C PRO A 31 1.55 -22.11 25.39
N GLU A 32 1.93 -21.80 26.65
CA GLU A 32 2.84 -20.70 26.94
C GLU A 32 4.25 -21.03 26.47
N LYS A 33 4.77 -22.21 26.86
CA LYS A 33 6.12 -22.64 26.48
C LYS A 33 6.26 -22.87 24.98
N GLU A 34 5.25 -23.45 24.34
CA GLU A 34 5.28 -23.68 22.90
C GLU A 34 5.09 -22.37 22.12
N GLY A 35 4.29 -21.44 22.66
CA GLY A 35 4.17 -20.07 22.16
C GLY A 35 5.49 -19.30 22.24
N GLU A 36 6.20 -19.37 23.36
CA GLU A 36 7.52 -18.75 23.53
C GLU A 36 8.52 -19.29 22.51
N ARG A 37 8.61 -20.61 22.37
CA ARG A 37 9.46 -21.25 21.34
C ARG A 37 9.09 -20.81 19.93
N TRP A 38 7.80 -20.64 19.66
CA TRP A 38 7.31 -20.16 18.36
C TRP A 38 7.78 -18.74 18.06
N LEU A 39 7.71 -17.84 19.06
CA LEU A 39 8.17 -16.46 18.96
C LEU A 39 9.70 -16.37 18.83
N LEU A 40 10.45 -17.17 19.59
CA LEU A 40 11.92 -17.23 19.51
C LEU A 40 12.42 -17.67 18.12
N ARG A 41 11.63 -18.44 17.37
CA ARG A 41 11.94 -18.81 15.98
C ARG A 41 11.61 -17.71 14.95
N ARG A 42 10.94 -16.64 15.38
CA ARG A 42 10.44 -15.52 14.56
C ARG A 42 10.81 -14.17 15.17
N LEU A 43 11.99 -14.08 15.77
CA LEU A 43 12.43 -12.87 16.47
C LEU A 43 12.40 -11.64 15.55
N GLU A 44 12.73 -11.81 14.28
CA GLU A 44 12.67 -10.72 13.29
C GLU A 44 11.23 -10.22 13.10
N ASP A 45 10.25 -11.10 12.90
CA ASP A 45 8.84 -10.72 12.76
C ASP A 45 8.31 -10.05 14.03
N VAL A 46 8.67 -10.58 15.21
CA VAL A 46 8.30 -10.00 16.51
C VAL A 46 8.88 -8.60 16.65
N ALA A 47 10.17 -8.42 16.34
CA ALA A 47 10.82 -7.12 16.39
C ALA A 47 10.18 -6.14 15.40
N ARG A 48 9.87 -6.58 14.17
CA ARG A 48 9.17 -5.77 13.17
C ARG A 48 7.81 -5.29 13.68
N ILE A 49 6.98 -6.17 14.22
CA ILE A 49 5.66 -5.80 14.75
C ILE A 49 5.79 -4.77 15.88
N ILE A 50 6.70 -5.00 16.83
CA ILE A 50 6.94 -4.06 17.93
C ILE A 50 7.39 -2.69 17.40
N LEU A 51 8.31 -2.66 16.43
CA LEU A 51 8.78 -1.41 15.85
C LEU A 51 7.69 -0.66 15.10
N PHE A 52 6.83 -1.37 14.37
CA PHE A 52 5.65 -0.76 13.74
C PHE A 52 4.65 -0.25 14.79
N ASP A 53 4.41 -0.96 15.90
CA ASP A 53 3.56 -0.45 16.98
C ASP A 53 4.12 0.84 17.59
N VAL A 54 5.43 0.90 17.82
CA VAL A 54 6.11 2.09 18.35
C VAL A 54 5.98 3.24 17.35
N CYS A 55 6.24 2.97 16.08
CA CYS A 55 6.12 3.94 14.99
C CYS A 55 4.71 4.51 14.90
N GLU A 56 3.68 3.66 14.91
CA GLU A 56 2.29 4.08 14.92
C GLU A 56 1.95 4.92 16.15
N GLY A 57 2.40 4.51 17.33
CA GLY A 57 2.16 5.27 18.56
C GLY A 57 2.78 6.67 18.53
N TRP A 58 3.97 6.81 17.95
CA TRP A 58 4.61 8.11 17.76
C TRP A 58 3.88 8.97 16.73
N LEU A 59 3.54 8.41 15.58
CA LEU A 59 2.81 9.13 14.53
C LEU A 59 1.39 9.50 14.97
N ALA A 60 0.71 8.65 15.74
CA ALA A 60 -0.60 8.95 16.31
C ALA A 60 -0.56 10.13 17.29
N ALA A 61 0.47 10.20 18.14
CA ALA A 61 0.67 11.36 19.02
C ALA A 61 1.10 12.61 18.24
N SER A 62 1.79 12.44 17.12
CA SER A 62 2.24 13.56 16.27
C SER A 62 1.10 14.21 15.51
N LEU A 63 0.15 13.38 15.04
CA LEU A 63 -1.02 13.79 14.27
C LEU A 63 -2.26 14.03 15.16
N ASP A 64 -2.09 14.08 16.48
CA ASP A 64 -3.17 14.44 17.39
C ASP A 64 -3.55 15.92 17.16
N ALA A 65 -4.81 16.18 16.83
CA ALA A 65 -5.29 17.50 16.47
C ALA A 65 -5.32 18.47 17.66
N ASP A 66 -5.48 17.95 18.87
CA ASP A 66 -5.60 18.75 20.10
C ASP A 66 -4.22 19.01 20.71
N ALA A 67 -3.27 18.08 20.55
CA ALA A 67 -1.93 18.17 21.14
C ALA A 67 -0.85 17.52 20.25
N PRO A 68 -0.47 18.14 19.11
CA PRO A 68 0.51 17.58 18.19
C PRO A 68 1.92 17.55 18.79
N ASP A 69 2.59 16.39 18.71
CA ASP A 69 3.99 16.21 19.13
C ASP A 69 4.96 16.22 17.94
N SER A 70 5.55 17.40 17.66
CA SER A 70 6.51 17.58 16.57
C SER A 70 7.81 16.81 16.74
N ALA A 71 8.25 16.51 17.97
CA ALA A 71 9.47 15.73 18.18
C ALA A 71 9.24 14.27 17.78
N ARG A 72 8.07 13.71 18.16
CA ARG A 72 7.63 12.38 17.74
C ARG A 72 7.41 12.27 16.23
N TRP A 73 7.05 13.37 15.57
CA TRP A 73 6.88 13.39 14.13
C TRP A 73 8.17 13.00 13.41
N TYR A 74 9.28 13.70 13.69
CA TYR A 74 10.55 13.46 13.00
C TYR A 74 11.10 12.06 13.25
N ILE A 75 11.06 11.58 14.50
CA ILE A 75 11.54 10.23 14.82
C ILE A 75 10.61 9.14 14.27
N GLY A 76 9.30 9.39 14.26
CA GLY A 76 8.29 8.49 13.71
C GLY A 76 8.44 8.33 12.20
N ILE A 77 8.57 9.44 11.47
CA ILE A 77 8.80 9.42 10.02
C ILE A 77 10.13 8.75 9.67
N ALA A 78 11.21 9.06 10.41
CA ALA A 78 12.51 8.42 10.17
C ALA A 78 12.46 6.90 10.41
N LEU A 79 11.82 6.46 11.51
CA LEU A 79 11.62 5.04 11.78
C LEU A 79 10.75 4.38 10.71
N PHE A 80 9.64 5.00 10.34
CA PHE A 80 8.73 4.51 9.30
C PHE A 80 9.47 4.28 7.98
N ASN A 81 10.21 5.29 7.54
CA ASN A 81 11.04 5.25 6.34
C ASN A 81 12.07 4.09 6.38
N GLY A 82 12.62 3.78 7.55
CA GLY A 82 13.55 2.67 7.75
C GLY A 82 12.89 1.30 7.88
N LEU A 83 11.62 1.21 8.29
CA LEU A 83 10.88 -0.06 8.37
C LEU A 83 10.40 -0.54 7.01
N CYS A 84 10.12 0.39 6.10
CA CYS A 84 9.54 0.17 4.78
C CYS A 84 10.61 -0.01 3.69
N ASN A 85 11.49 -0.99 3.86
CA ASN A 85 12.55 -1.30 2.89
C ASN A 85 12.29 -2.55 2.03
N VAL A 86 11.31 -3.38 2.38
CA VAL A 86 10.99 -4.62 1.65
C VAL A 86 9.47 -4.84 1.60
N PRO A 87 8.92 -5.48 0.55
CA PRO A 87 7.49 -5.69 0.37
C PRO A 87 6.96 -6.89 1.18
N ASP A 88 7.29 -6.96 2.47
CA ASP A 88 6.72 -7.98 3.35
C ASP A 88 5.26 -7.68 3.73
N PRO A 89 4.46 -8.68 4.17
CA PRO A 89 3.05 -8.47 4.47
C PRO A 89 2.75 -7.39 5.51
N ILE A 90 3.65 -7.14 6.47
CA ILE A 90 3.47 -6.09 7.48
C ILE A 90 3.69 -4.73 6.80
N ALA A 91 4.80 -4.55 6.07
CA ALA A 91 5.10 -3.29 5.39
C ALA A 91 4.06 -2.93 4.31
N VAL A 92 3.58 -3.92 3.55
CA VAL A 92 2.54 -3.72 2.52
C VAL A 92 1.25 -3.21 3.15
N ASN A 93 0.72 -3.90 4.16
CA ASN A 93 -0.61 -3.56 4.70
C ASN A 93 -0.53 -2.44 5.75
N ARG A 94 0.27 -2.66 6.80
CA ARG A 94 0.37 -1.74 7.93
C ARG A 94 1.07 -0.45 7.53
N GLY A 95 2.12 -0.57 6.71
CA GLY A 95 2.81 0.60 6.19
C GLY A 95 1.92 1.46 5.30
N TYR A 96 1.09 0.83 4.45
CA TYR A 96 0.10 1.58 3.67
C TYR A 96 -0.84 2.39 4.57
N HIS A 97 -1.41 1.78 5.62
CA HIS A 97 -2.30 2.50 6.54
C HIS A 97 -1.64 3.67 7.25
N ILE A 98 -0.35 3.56 7.60
CA ILE A 98 0.40 4.68 8.18
C ILE A 98 0.57 5.80 7.16
N LEU A 99 0.97 5.47 5.93
CA LEU A 99 1.13 6.44 4.85
C LEU A 99 -0.20 7.13 4.51
N GLU A 100 -1.29 6.37 4.47
CA GLU A 100 -2.66 6.87 4.29
C GLU A 100 -3.02 7.87 5.40
N SER A 101 -2.71 7.53 6.65
CA SER A 101 -2.92 8.38 7.83
C SER A 101 -2.14 9.69 7.73
N ILE A 102 -0.90 9.63 7.27
CA ILE A 102 -0.05 10.81 7.03
C ILE A 102 -0.66 11.71 5.94
N ALA A 103 -1.03 11.14 4.79
CA ALA A 103 -1.62 11.89 3.68
C ALA A 103 -2.93 12.58 4.10
N LEU A 104 -3.73 11.91 4.93
CA LEU A 104 -4.99 12.42 5.47
C LEU A 104 -4.83 13.33 6.68
N THR A 105 -3.62 13.52 7.22
CA THR A 105 -3.35 14.25 8.47
C THR A 105 -4.19 13.73 9.66
N HIS A 106 -4.37 12.42 9.75
CA HIS A 106 -5.14 11.76 10.80
C HIS A 106 -4.28 10.73 11.57
N PRO A 107 -4.48 10.55 12.89
CA PRO A 107 -3.73 9.54 13.65
C PRO A 107 -3.94 8.11 13.13
N PRO A 108 -2.85 7.34 12.86
CA PRO A 108 -2.98 5.92 12.57
C PRO A 108 -3.65 5.16 13.71
N GLY A 109 -4.35 4.07 13.37
CA GLY A 109 -5.09 3.24 14.33
C GLY A 109 -6.39 3.88 14.88
N ARG A 110 -6.66 5.16 14.59
CA ARG A 110 -7.93 5.85 14.88
C ARG A 110 -8.72 6.16 13.61
N TRP A 111 -8.71 5.24 12.66
CA TRP A 111 -9.70 5.29 11.59
C TRP A 111 -11.08 5.25 12.22
N PRO A 112 -12.06 6.04 11.75
CA PRO A 112 -13.43 5.81 12.10
C PRO A 112 -13.85 4.45 11.53
N THR A 113 -13.58 3.39 12.27
CA THR A 113 -14.38 2.15 12.24
C THR A 113 -15.68 2.34 13.01
N ARG A 114 -15.95 3.55 13.53
CA ARG A 114 -17.29 3.90 14.01
C ARG A 114 -18.24 3.68 12.84
N PRO A 115 -19.17 2.72 12.94
CA PRO A 115 -20.26 2.63 11.99
C PRO A 115 -20.90 4.01 11.91
N GLU A 116 -21.24 4.45 10.71
CA GLU A 116 -22.10 5.64 10.59
C GLU A 116 -23.29 5.43 11.52
N ALA A 117 -23.56 6.46 12.33
CA ALA A 117 -24.63 6.36 13.30
C ALA A 117 -25.91 6.04 12.52
N GLY A 118 -26.61 4.96 12.84
CA GLY A 118 -27.85 4.62 12.14
C GLY A 118 -29.00 5.53 12.58
N PRO A 119 -30.14 5.56 11.86
CA PRO A 119 -31.31 6.38 12.20
C PRO A 119 -31.87 6.24 13.62
N HIS A 120 -31.44 5.21 14.33
CA HIS A 120 -31.83 4.91 15.72
C HIS A 120 -30.84 5.42 16.78
N GLN A 121 -29.72 6.02 16.37
CA GLN A 121 -28.70 6.56 17.26
C GLN A 121 -28.82 8.08 17.38
N MET A 122 -28.62 8.62 18.59
CA MET A 122 -28.76 10.05 18.90
C MET A 122 -27.86 10.97 18.07
N ASP A 123 -26.75 10.44 17.56
CA ASP A 123 -25.74 11.17 16.78
C ASP A 123 -25.98 11.13 15.26
N TRP A 124 -27.04 10.45 14.79
CA TRP A 124 -27.37 10.37 13.35
C TRP A 124 -28.05 11.64 12.87
N SER A 125 -27.63 12.10 11.68
CA SER A 125 -28.31 13.15 10.94
C SER A 125 -28.30 12.80 9.46
N PRO A 126 -29.41 13.00 8.72
CA PRO A 126 -29.52 12.70 7.29
C PRO A 126 -28.54 13.51 6.42
N ASP A 127 -28.03 14.63 6.95
CA ASP A 127 -27.08 15.51 6.25
C ASP A 127 -25.61 15.26 6.67
N ARG A 128 -25.36 14.31 7.57
CA ARG A 128 -24.03 14.08 8.16
C ARG A 128 -23.24 13.08 7.32
N GLU A 129 -22.80 13.49 6.14
CA GLU A 129 -21.71 12.80 5.45
C GLU A 129 -20.39 13.14 6.15
N VAL A 130 -19.89 12.26 7.02
CA VAL A 130 -18.48 12.35 7.47
C VAL A 130 -17.60 11.80 6.35
N LYS A 131 -17.49 12.54 5.25
CA LYS A 131 -16.46 12.25 4.25
C LYS A 131 -15.12 12.67 4.85
N MET A 132 -14.24 11.69 5.08
CA MET A 132 -12.82 11.98 5.27
C MET A 132 -12.29 12.56 3.96
N VAL A 133 -12.26 13.88 3.87
CA VAL A 133 -11.77 14.60 2.69
C VAL A 133 -10.28 14.85 2.87
N VAL A 134 -9.47 14.33 1.96
CA VAL A 134 -8.08 14.79 1.80
C VAL A 134 -8.15 16.23 1.34
N ARG A 135 -7.63 17.16 2.14
CA ARG A 135 -7.49 18.55 1.71
C ARG A 135 -6.19 18.69 0.93
N ALA A 136 -6.29 18.97 -0.37
CA ALA A 136 -5.17 19.05 -1.31
C ALA A 136 -4.03 20.02 -0.91
N GLU A 137 -4.23 20.88 0.09
CA GLU A 137 -3.28 21.92 0.52
C GLU A 137 -2.62 21.64 1.89
N GLY A 138 -2.69 20.41 2.40
CA GLY A 138 -2.18 20.06 3.73
C GLY A 138 -0.74 19.55 3.73
N GLY A 139 0.06 19.91 4.75
CA GLY A 139 1.43 19.41 4.93
C GLY A 139 1.56 17.88 5.07
N GLY A 140 0.47 17.15 5.28
CA GLY A 140 0.44 15.68 5.23
C GLY A 140 0.63 15.12 3.82
N ILE A 141 0.12 15.80 2.79
CA ILE A 141 0.33 15.42 1.38
C ILE A 141 1.79 15.60 1.00
N ASP A 142 2.40 16.74 1.39
CA ASP A 142 3.83 16.98 1.16
C ASP A 142 4.70 15.92 1.84
N ALA A 143 4.37 15.56 3.09
CA ALA A 143 5.08 14.52 3.82
C ALA A 143 4.91 13.13 3.17
N ALA A 144 3.70 12.81 2.71
CA ALA A 144 3.44 11.58 1.99
C ALA A 144 4.22 11.54 0.67
N HIS A 145 4.23 12.62 -0.12
CA HIS A 145 5.04 12.70 -1.34
C HIS A 145 6.53 12.56 -1.06
N TRP A 146 7.05 13.21 -0.02
CA TRP A 146 8.44 13.03 0.38
C TRP A 146 8.75 11.56 0.69
N LEU A 147 7.86 10.86 1.41
CA LEU A 147 8.02 9.42 1.66
C LEU A 147 8.01 8.61 0.36
N LEU A 148 7.06 8.87 -0.55
CA LEU A 148 7.01 8.18 -1.84
C LEU A 148 8.30 8.42 -2.66
N ASP A 149 8.87 9.63 -2.63
CA ASP A 149 10.16 9.93 -3.25
C ASP A 149 11.31 9.15 -2.61
N GLN A 150 11.33 9.04 -1.27
CA GLN A 150 12.33 8.21 -0.58
C GLN A 150 12.22 6.74 -0.97
N MET A 151 10.99 6.22 -1.12
CA MET A 151 10.77 4.85 -1.56
C MET A 151 11.25 4.64 -3.00
N GLU A 152 11.02 5.61 -3.88
CA GLU A 152 11.45 5.57 -5.28
C GLU A 152 12.97 5.63 -5.44
N MET A 153 13.67 6.33 -4.54
CA MET A 153 15.13 6.34 -4.48
C MET A 153 15.74 5.05 -3.92
N GLY A 154 14.92 4.15 -3.39
CA GLY A 154 15.33 2.86 -2.84
C GLY A 154 15.79 1.83 -3.88
N ASP A 155 16.07 0.63 -3.37
CA ASP A 155 16.34 -0.55 -4.19
C ASP A 155 15.07 -1.12 -4.84
N VAL A 156 15.21 -2.20 -5.61
CA VAL A 156 14.11 -2.82 -6.36
C VAL A 156 12.97 -3.25 -5.43
N GLU A 157 13.28 -3.91 -4.31
CA GLU A 157 12.30 -4.39 -3.33
C GLU A 157 11.50 -3.24 -2.73
N ARG A 158 12.20 -2.15 -2.35
CA ARG A 158 11.56 -0.97 -1.80
C ARG A 158 10.64 -0.28 -2.80
N ARG A 159 11.01 -0.26 -4.08
CA ARG A 159 10.16 0.29 -5.16
C ARG A 159 8.98 -0.62 -5.48
N ILE A 160 9.10 -1.93 -5.33
CA ILE A 160 7.96 -2.85 -5.42
C ILE A 160 6.96 -2.55 -4.30
N LEU A 161 7.43 -2.34 -3.06
CA LEU A 161 6.57 -1.90 -1.96
C LEU A 161 5.85 -0.58 -2.28
N LEU A 162 6.54 0.40 -2.89
CA LEU A 162 5.91 1.62 -3.37
C LEU A 162 4.76 1.33 -4.35
N ILE A 163 4.94 0.44 -5.31
CA ILE A 163 3.86 0.09 -6.25
C ILE A 163 2.67 -0.55 -5.54
N HIS A 164 2.90 -1.42 -4.54
CA HIS A 164 1.81 -1.97 -3.72
C HIS A 164 1.01 -0.87 -3.01
N TRP A 165 1.70 0.14 -2.46
CA TRP A 165 1.02 1.27 -1.82
C TRP A 165 0.26 2.12 -2.83
N LEU A 166 0.84 2.45 -3.98
CA LEU A 166 0.15 3.22 -5.02
C LEU A 166 -1.09 2.49 -5.53
N ARG A 167 -1.02 1.16 -5.69
CA ARG A 167 -2.18 0.33 -6.04
C ARG A 167 -3.27 0.44 -4.98
N ALA A 168 -2.92 0.34 -3.69
CA ALA A 168 -3.89 0.49 -2.61
C ALA A 168 -4.49 1.92 -2.56
N MET A 169 -3.70 2.96 -2.86
CA MET A 169 -4.20 4.34 -2.94
C MET A 169 -5.23 4.55 -4.06
N LEU A 170 -5.08 3.87 -5.20
CA LEU A 170 -6.04 3.94 -6.31
C LEU A 170 -7.44 3.38 -5.92
N GLU A 171 -7.51 2.54 -4.88
CA GLU A 171 -8.78 2.06 -4.33
C GLU A 171 -9.47 3.09 -3.43
N ARG A 172 -8.80 4.21 -3.10
CA ARG A 172 -9.29 5.23 -2.16
C ARG A 172 -9.57 6.54 -2.88
N PRO A 173 -10.83 6.84 -3.26
CA PRO A 173 -11.17 8.03 -4.04
C PRO A 173 -10.66 9.35 -3.47
N SER A 174 -10.63 9.47 -2.13
CA SER A 174 -10.14 10.69 -1.48
C SER A 174 -8.66 10.96 -1.73
N LEU A 175 -7.84 9.94 -1.97
CA LEU A 175 -6.40 10.08 -2.21
C LEU A 175 -6.05 10.35 -3.67
N ILE A 176 -6.91 9.97 -4.63
CA ILE A 176 -6.55 9.97 -6.06
C ILE A 176 -6.14 11.35 -6.54
N GLU A 177 -7.02 12.34 -6.35
CA GLU A 177 -6.78 13.72 -6.76
C GLU A 177 -5.77 14.40 -5.81
N GLY A 178 -5.95 14.25 -4.51
CA GLY A 178 -5.11 14.89 -3.50
C GLY A 178 -3.63 14.49 -3.55
N MET A 179 -3.34 13.25 -3.96
CA MET A 179 -1.96 12.73 -4.11
C MET A 179 -1.48 12.77 -5.57
N ALA A 180 -2.25 13.36 -6.49
CA ALA A 180 -1.96 13.41 -7.92
C ALA A 180 -1.46 12.07 -8.50
N LEU A 181 -2.15 10.97 -8.17
CA LEU A 181 -1.64 9.61 -8.40
C LEU A 181 -1.34 9.33 -9.88
N GLY A 182 -2.23 9.76 -10.79
CA GLY A 182 -2.03 9.61 -12.22
C GLY A 182 -0.70 10.21 -12.68
N LYS A 183 -0.41 11.45 -12.27
CA LYS A 183 0.85 12.11 -12.59
C LYS A 183 2.07 11.38 -12.05
N ARG A 184 1.98 10.82 -10.85
CA ARG A 184 3.06 10.01 -10.28
C ARG A 184 3.31 8.74 -11.12
N PHE A 185 2.27 8.03 -11.54
CA PHE A 185 2.42 6.87 -12.42
C PHE A 185 3.08 7.23 -13.76
N GLU A 186 2.68 8.36 -14.38
CA GLU A 186 3.31 8.84 -15.62
C GLU A 186 4.83 9.06 -15.47
N LEU A 187 5.24 9.73 -14.39
CA LEU A 187 6.66 10.01 -14.12
C LEU A 187 7.45 8.72 -13.89
N MET A 188 6.88 7.76 -13.18
CA MET A 188 7.53 6.49 -12.89
C MET A 188 7.65 5.60 -14.14
N ALA A 189 6.68 5.62 -15.06
CA ALA A 189 6.56 4.62 -16.13
C ALA A 189 7.79 4.50 -17.07
N GLN A 190 8.64 5.53 -17.15
CA GLN A 190 9.80 5.56 -18.05
C GLN A 190 11.11 5.06 -17.41
N ALA A 191 11.25 5.17 -16.09
CA ALA A 191 12.56 5.07 -15.42
C ALA A 191 12.70 3.86 -14.48
N GLN A 192 11.68 3.00 -14.40
CA GLN A 192 11.70 1.89 -13.43
C GLN A 192 12.42 0.63 -13.95
N PRO A 193 13.10 -0.12 -13.04
CA PRO A 193 13.60 -1.46 -13.32
C PRO A 193 12.51 -2.40 -13.84
N PRO A 194 12.85 -3.45 -14.62
CA PRO A 194 11.87 -4.34 -15.23
C PRO A 194 10.89 -4.98 -14.25
N GLU A 195 11.35 -5.36 -13.05
CA GLU A 195 10.54 -5.97 -12.00
C GLU A 195 9.50 -4.98 -11.46
N VAL A 196 9.91 -3.74 -11.20
CA VAL A 196 9.02 -2.67 -10.73
C VAL A 196 8.03 -2.29 -11.82
N ALA A 197 8.49 -2.19 -13.07
CA ALA A 197 7.62 -1.91 -14.22
C ALA A 197 6.58 -3.02 -14.42
N ALA A 198 6.93 -4.28 -14.17
CA ALA A 198 5.99 -5.41 -14.20
C ALA A 198 4.91 -5.28 -13.11
N GLU A 199 5.27 -4.86 -11.89
CA GLU A 199 4.29 -4.59 -10.82
C GLU A 199 3.36 -3.42 -11.15
N MET A 200 3.88 -2.37 -11.82
CA MET A 200 3.09 -1.23 -12.26
C MET A 200 1.98 -1.64 -13.23
N VAL A 201 2.20 -2.68 -14.06
CA VAL A 201 1.19 -3.16 -15.01
C VAL A 201 -0.12 -3.52 -14.32
N GLY A 202 -0.06 -4.19 -13.16
CA GLY A 202 -1.27 -4.58 -12.44
C GLY A 202 -2.02 -3.43 -11.78
N CYS A 203 -1.51 -2.19 -11.87
CA CYS A 203 -2.23 -0.99 -11.48
C CYS A 203 -3.03 -0.39 -12.65
N LEU A 204 -2.74 -0.78 -13.91
CA LEU A 204 -3.34 -0.19 -15.10
C LEU A 204 -4.87 -0.26 -15.13
N PRO A 205 -5.54 -1.40 -14.81
CA PRO A 205 -7.00 -1.45 -14.87
C PRO A 205 -7.63 -0.40 -13.96
N ARG A 206 -7.17 -0.30 -12.71
CA ARG A 206 -7.68 0.69 -11.77
C ARG A 206 -7.31 2.10 -12.18
N LEU A 207 -6.08 2.31 -12.68
CA LEU A 207 -5.65 3.61 -13.18
C LEU A 207 -6.55 4.09 -14.34
N PHE A 208 -6.93 3.21 -15.27
CA PHE A 208 -7.87 3.54 -16.35
C PHE A 208 -9.27 3.91 -15.85
N GLU A 209 -9.76 3.29 -14.77
CA GLU A 209 -11.04 3.68 -14.17
C GLU A 209 -10.98 5.07 -13.53
N THR A 210 -9.83 5.43 -12.95
CA THR A 210 -9.68 6.64 -12.14
C THR A 210 -9.14 7.85 -12.90
N ASP A 211 -8.25 7.61 -13.87
CA ASP A 211 -7.58 8.61 -14.70
C ASP A 211 -7.17 7.97 -16.05
N PRO A 212 -8.09 7.93 -17.03
CA PRO A 212 -7.86 7.32 -18.33
C PRO A 212 -6.68 7.90 -19.11
N ASP A 213 -6.44 9.21 -19.00
CA ASP A 213 -5.38 9.92 -19.72
C ASP A 213 -3.99 9.51 -19.20
N SER A 214 -3.84 9.46 -17.87
CA SER A 214 -2.63 8.89 -17.25
C SER A 214 -2.49 7.40 -17.60
N GLY A 215 -3.59 6.64 -17.60
CA GLY A 215 -3.61 5.22 -17.99
C GLY A 215 -3.06 5.00 -19.41
N ASP A 216 -3.48 5.81 -20.37
CA ASP A 216 -2.98 5.76 -21.76
C ASP A 216 -1.49 6.09 -21.85
N THR A 217 -1.05 7.13 -21.13
CA THR A 217 0.36 7.53 -21.08
C THR A 217 1.25 6.42 -20.51
N VAL A 218 0.82 5.82 -19.40
CA VAL A 218 1.55 4.74 -18.72
C VAL A 218 1.56 3.47 -19.58
N LEU A 219 0.42 3.07 -20.14
CA LEU A 219 0.35 1.90 -21.03
C LEU A 219 1.23 2.10 -22.27
N ALA A 220 1.22 3.29 -22.89
CA ALA A 220 2.08 3.59 -24.02
C ALA A 220 3.56 3.45 -23.66
N SER A 221 3.99 4.00 -22.52
CA SER A 221 5.36 3.86 -22.02
C SER A 221 5.74 2.39 -21.81
N ILE A 222 4.91 1.63 -21.08
CA ILE A 222 5.16 0.23 -20.76
C ILE A 222 5.20 -0.66 -22.02
N ARG A 223 4.38 -0.39 -23.04
CA ARG A 223 4.38 -1.16 -24.29
C ARG A 223 5.63 -1.01 -25.13
N THR A 224 6.41 0.05 -24.92
CA THR A 224 7.71 0.20 -25.63
C THR A 224 8.81 -0.70 -25.05
N ARG A 225 8.54 -1.35 -23.91
CA ARG A 225 9.48 -2.18 -23.18
C ARG A 225 9.55 -3.59 -23.75
N SER A 226 10.77 -4.10 -23.89
CA SER A 226 11.03 -5.42 -24.51
C SER A 226 11.37 -6.52 -23.51
N GLU A 227 11.42 -6.22 -22.21
CA GLU A 227 11.77 -7.20 -21.19
C GLU A 227 10.66 -8.25 -21.02
N GLY A 228 11.05 -9.53 -20.95
CA GLY A 228 10.09 -10.63 -20.86
C GLY A 228 9.26 -10.65 -19.58
N VAL A 229 9.75 -10.08 -18.47
CA VAL A 229 8.95 -9.96 -17.22
C VAL A 229 7.79 -8.97 -17.40
N VAL A 230 8.04 -7.83 -18.03
CA VAL A 230 7.01 -6.81 -18.31
C VAL A 230 6.00 -7.33 -19.34
N THR A 231 6.49 -8.00 -20.38
CA THR A 231 5.64 -8.58 -21.43
C THR A 231 4.69 -9.64 -20.87
N ARG A 232 5.17 -10.49 -19.96
CA ARG A 232 4.34 -11.47 -19.26
C ARG A 232 3.32 -10.80 -18.34
N ALA A 233 3.72 -9.77 -17.59
CA ALA A 233 2.80 -9.01 -16.74
C ALA A 233 1.66 -8.38 -17.56
N LEU A 234 1.99 -7.73 -18.69
CA LEU A 234 0.98 -7.22 -19.63
C LEU A 234 0.01 -8.31 -20.07
N SER A 235 0.53 -9.49 -20.42
CA SER A 235 -0.30 -10.61 -20.87
C SER A 235 -1.23 -11.20 -19.80
N VAL A 236 -0.90 -11.01 -18.52
CA VAL A 236 -1.72 -11.45 -17.37
C VAL A 236 -2.84 -10.43 -17.10
N GLU A 237 -2.59 -9.15 -17.36
CA GLU A 237 -3.53 -8.07 -17.09
C GLU A 237 -4.54 -7.82 -18.24
N VAL A 238 -4.35 -8.44 -19.41
CA VAL A 238 -5.28 -8.31 -20.56
C VAL A 238 -6.76 -8.53 -20.16
N PRO A 239 -7.15 -9.63 -19.46
CA PRO A 239 -8.54 -9.84 -19.04
C PRO A 239 -9.12 -8.68 -18.22
N ALA A 240 -8.33 -8.11 -17.31
CA ALA A 240 -8.77 -6.99 -16.49
C ALA A 240 -8.93 -5.71 -17.33
N LEU A 241 -7.99 -5.45 -18.23
CA LEU A 241 -8.08 -4.33 -19.17
C LEU A 241 -9.25 -4.47 -20.16
N LEU A 242 -9.55 -5.68 -20.65
CA LEU A 242 -10.72 -5.90 -21.50
C LEU A 242 -12.03 -5.55 -20.79
N ARG A 243 -12.13 -5.79 -19.48
CA ARG A 243 -13.33 -5.45 -18.70
C ARG A 243 -13.49 -3.95 -18.48
N VAL A 244 -12.39 -3.24 -18.22
CA VAL A 244 -12.40 -1.81 -17.90
C VAL A 244 -12.37 -0.93 -19.15
N THR A 245 -11.52 -1.28 -20.11
CA THR A 245 -11.23 -0.51 -21.33
C THR A 245 -11.02 -1.45 -22.53
N PRO A 246 -12.13 -2.00 -23.10
CA PRO A 246 -12.08 -3.00 -24.16
C PRO A 246 -11.17 -2.63 -25.34
N ASP A 247 -11.25 -1.38 -25.81
CA ASP A 247 -10.46 -0.89 -26.94
C ASP A 247 -8.95 -1.00 -26.69
N ARG A 248 -8.50 -0.65 -25.47
CA ARG A 248 -7.09 -0.76 -25.07
C ARG A 248 -6.67 -2.20 -24.83
N GLY A 249 -7.57 -3.02 -24.27
CA GLY A 249 -7.35 -4.46 -24.13
C GLY A 249 -7.14 -5.16 -25.47
N ILE A 250 -7.96 -4.84 -26.49
CA ILE A 250 -7.80 -5.38 -27.86
C ILE A 250 -6.47 -4.94 -28.49
N LEU A 251 -6.12 -3.65 -28.40
CA LEU A 251 -4.84 -3.15 -28.90
C LEU A 251 -3.63 -3.80 -28.21
N LEU A 252 -3.78 -4.14 -26.93
CA LEU A 252 -2.75 -4.86 -26.19
C LEU A 252 -2.64 -6.32 -26.64
N ILE A 253 -3.75 -6.99 -26.95
CA ILE A 253 -3.74 -8.34 -27.54
C ILE A 253 -2.96 -8.35 -28.86
N ASP A 254 -3.26 -7.43 -29.78
CA ASP A 254 -2.57 -7.34 -31.08
C ASP A 254 -1.05 -7.14 -30.90
N HIS A 255 -0.68 -6.29 -29.94
CA HIS A 255 0.71 -6.06 -29.57
C HIS A 255 1.38 -7.33 -29.02
N LEU A 256 0.72 -8.05 -28.11
CA LEU A 256 1.25 -9.27 -27.50
C LEU A 256 1.33 -10.45 -28.46
N LEU A 257 0.41 -10.57 -29.42
CA LEU A 257 0.48 -11.57 -30.49
C LEU A 257 1.72 -11.41 -31.37
N SER A 258 2.22 -10.17 -31.48
CA SER A 258 3.46 -9.83 -32.21
C SER A 258 4.72 -9.98 -31.34
N SER A 259 4.60 -10.31 -30.06
CA SER A 259 5.73 -10.49 -29.14
C SER A 259 6.56 -11.73 -29.48
N ASN A 260 7.86 -11.69 -29.17
CA ASN A 260 8.73 -12.86 -29.25
C ASN A 260 8.50 -13.88 -28.11
N ASP A 261 7.85 -13.45 -27.02
CA ASP A 261 7.55 -14.32 -25.87
C ASP A 261 6.38 -15.28 -26.18
N ALA A 262 6.68 -16.58 -26.23
CA ALA A 262 5.68 -17.61 -26.53
C ALA A 262 4.58 -17.71 -25.46
N SER A 263 4.90 -17.46 -24.19
CA SER A 263 3.94 -17.45 -23.09
C SER A 263 2.98 -16.27 -23.24
N ALA A 264 3.52 -15.09 -23.58
CA ALA A 264 2.71 -13.89 -23.80
C ALA A 264 1.74 -14.07 -24.98
N ARG A 265 2.22 -14.63 -26.10
CA ARG A 265 1.36 -14.95 -27.27
C ARG A 265 0.26 -15.95 -26.91
N ALA A 266 0.58 -16.98 -26.13
CA ALA A 266 -0.39 -17.99 -25.71
C ALA A 266 -1.47 -17.39 -24.78
N SER A 267 -1.07 -16.54 -23.83
CA SER A 267 -2.01 -15.83 -22.95
C SER A 267 -2.93 -14.91 -23.75
N ALA A 268 -2.37 -14.08 -24.65
CA ALA A 268 -3.15 -13.18 -25.50
C ALA A 268 -4.16 -13.94 -26.39
N THR A 269 -3.76 -15.08 -26.96
CA THR A 269 -4.65 -15.95 -27.74
C THR A 269 -5.78 -16.52 -26.87
N SER A 270 -5.51 -16.83 -25.61
CA SER A 270 -6.54 -17.31 -24.68
C SER A 270 -7.55 -16.21 -24.35
N SER A 271 -7.09 -14.97 -24.13
CA SER A 271 -7.95 -13.82 -23.84
C SER A 271 -8.89 -13.45 -24.98
N LEU A 272 -8.59 -13.82 -26.24
CA LEU A 272 -9.54 -13.68 -27.35
C LEU A 272 -10.87 -14.42 -27.14
N LYS A 273 -10.90 -15.43 -26.25
CA LYS A 273 -12.13 -16.16 -25.90
C LYS A 273 -13.05 -15.37 -24.96
N GLU A 274 -12.54 -14.28 -24.37
CA GLU A 274 -13.29 -13.41 -23.46
C GLU A 274 -13.98 -12.24 -24.20
N LEU A 275 -13.72 -12.09 -25.50
CA LEU A 275 -14.42 -11.19 -26.43
C LEU A 275 -15.73 -11.82 -26.92
#